data_AF-F2LI14-F1
#
_entry.id   AF-F2LI14-F1
#
_cell.length_a   1.000
_cell.length_b   1.000
_cell.length_c   1.000
_cell.angle_alpha   90.00
_cell.angle_beta   90.00
_cell.angle_gamma   90.00
#
_symmetry.space_group_name_H-M   'P 1'
#
loop_
_entity.id
_entity.type
_entity.pdbx_description
1 polymer ?
#
loop_
_entity_poly.entity_id
_entity_poly.type
_entity_poly.pdbx_seq_one_letter_code
_entity_poly.pdbx_strand_id
1 'polypeptide(L)'
;MGAYLAEHIFEGVALVFTMAAALNYAVGRSYLDGWAETAGVPSMMFQPDLYDTMLAGVRLQSVWRTVAVVIVVSVLYLWLNVVGPDWWTGRHSVATRRRQRQDGCDQLGLRRRYARAARWASKGVPAEHYDAIIERSRWRVLGRRGVCRMARNARRTRSAKPPRLITLAVILTGSVTLIAAGVYTLFLTMLLDPAKTDGARAFAKVYTAVTGHIPYQYPATVVSKSALQNWACEGRSALSQYRSVLLADPEVPGAQKEVLYLLQGFGSTFVLLGEKGSVIRSFGDAPFNLPESPARPLSALAKACK
;
A
#
# COMPACT_ATOMS: atom_id res chain seq x y z
N MET A 1 -12.86 23.84 -9.41
CA MET A 1 -12.30 22.52 -9.75
C MET A 1 -11.31 22.59 -10.90
N GLY A 2 -11.65 23.14 -12.09
CA GLY A 2 -10.74 23.16 -13.25
C GLY A 2 -9.43 23.93 -13.07
N ALA A 3 -9.45 25.14 -12.49
CA ALA A 3 -8.23 25.92 -12.25
C ALA A 3 -7.28 25.30 -11.21
N TYR A 4 -7.81 24.47 -10.31
CA TYR A 4 -7.04 23.86 -9.21
C TYR A 4 -6.42 22.52 -9.61
N LEU A 5 -7.14 21.75 -10.45
CA LEU A 5 -6.53 20.63 -11.16
C LEU A 5 -5.34 21.12 -11.97
N ALA A 6 -5.45 22.24 -12.69
CA ALA A 6 -4.34 22.82 -13.44
C ALA A 6 -3.10 23.14 -12.57
N GLU A 7 -3.29 23.64 -11.35
CA GLU A 7 -2.19 23.96 -10.43
C GLU A 7 -1.51 22.73 -9.82
N HIS A 8 -2.23 21.62 -9.64
CA HIS A 8 -1.71 20.42 -8.94
C HIS A 8 -1.52 19.20 -9.87
N ILE A 9 -1.70 19.37 -11.18
CA ILE A 9 -1.44 18.32 -12.18
C ILE A 9 0.01 17.84 -12.07
N PHE A 10 0.97 18.74 -11.88
CA PHE A 10 2.39 18.35 -11.80
C PHE A 10 2.65 17.46 -10.58
N GLU A 11 2.11 17.81 -9.41
CA GLU A 11 2.24 17.02 -8.19
C GLU A 11 1.54 15.66 -8.32
N GLY A 12 0.32 15.64 -8.90
CA GLY A 12 -0.41 14.40 -9.17
C GLY A 12 0.34 13.49 -10.14
N VAL A 13 0.89 14.04 -11.21
CA VAL A 13 1.69 13.30 -12.20
C VAL A 13 2.98 12.78 -11.56
N ALA A 14 3.70 13.59 -10.80
CA ALA A 14 4.90 13.17 -10.09
C ALA A 14 4.61 12.03 -9.08
N LEU A 15 3.50 12.12 -8.35
CA LEU A 15 3.07 11.08 -7.41
C LEU A 15 2.71 9.77 -8.14
N VAL A 16 2.00 9.86 -9.27
CA VAL A 16 1.67 8.70 -10.11
C VAL A 16 2.94 8.03 -10.64
N PHE A 17 3.90 8.79 -11.17
CA PHE A 17 5.15 8.24 -11.71
C PHE A 17 6.00 7.58 -10.64
N THR A 18 6.19 8.25 -9.50
CA THR A 18 6.99 7.71 -8.39
C THR A 18 6.36 6.47 -7.78
N MET A 19 5.03 6.47 -7.58
CA MET A 19 4.33 5.27 -7.12
C MET A 19 4.40 4.14 -8.13
N ALA A 20 4.18 4.41 -9.42
CA ALA A 20 4.22 3.39 -10.45
C ALA A 20 5.61 2.74 -10.52
N ALA A 21 6.68 3.54 -10.46
CA ALA A 21 8.05 3.03 -10.43
C ALA A 21 8.31 2.16 -9.18
N ALA A 22 7.92 2.64 -7.99
CA ALA A 22 8.09 1.90 -6.74
C ALA A 22 7.30 0.59 -6.72
N LEU A 23 6.06 0.61 -7.23
CA LEU A 23 5.21 -0.57 -7.32
C LEU A 23 5.76 -1.60 -8.32
N ASN A 24 6.15 -1.16 -9.51
CA ASN A 24 6.74 -2.04 -10.51
C ASN A 24 8.03 -2.68 -10.01
N TYR A 25 8.87 -1.91 -9.30
CA TYR A 25 10.06 -2.44 -8.64
C TYR A 25 9.69 -3.49 -7.58
N ALA A 26 8.74 -3.19 -6.68
CA ALA A 26 8.35 -4.12 -5.62
C ALA A 26 7.74 -5.42 -6.17
N VAL A 27 6.88 -5.32 -7.19
CA VAL A 27 6.27 -6.46 -7.87
C VAL A 27 7.33 -7.29 -8.60
N GLY A 28 8.22 -6.63 -9.35
CA GLY A 28 9.31 -7.30 -10.04
C GLY A 28 10.27 -7.99 -9.07
N ARG A 29 10.58 -7.37 -7.93
CA ARG A 29 11.41 -7.97 -6.89
C ARG A 29 10.75 -9.22 -6.29
N SER A 30 9.45 -9.17 -6.01
CA SER A 30 8.67 -10.31 -5.50
C SER A 30 8.64 -11.47 -6.50
N TYR A 31 8.49 -11.17 -7.79
CA TYR A 31 8.59 -12.16 -8.86
C TYR A 31 9.96 -12.86 -8.88
N LEU A 32 11.04 -12.08 -8.81
CA LEU A 32 12.39 -12.63 -8.78
C LEU A 32 12.68 -13.44 -7.51
N ASP A 33 12.09 -13.05 -6.37
CA ASP A 33 12.17 -13.85 -5.14
C ASP A 33 11.48 -15.22 -5.30
N GLY A 34 10.29 -15.27 -5.90
CA GLY A 34 9.60 -16.54 -6.17
C GLY A 34 10.37 -17.44 -7.15
N TRP A 35 10.99 -16.84 -8.16
CA TRP A 35 11.89 -17.55 -9.08
C TRP A 35 13.12 -18.10 -8.35
N ALA A 36 13.79 -17.28 -7.54
CA ALA A 36 15.01 -17.67 -6.82
C ALA A 36 14.74 -18.76 -5.77
N GLU A 37 13.66 -18.63 -5.00
CA GLU A 37 13.26 -19.62 -4.00
C GLU A 37 12.99 -20.99 -4.64
N THR A 38 12.29 -21.02 -5.78
CA THR A 38 12.04 -22.28 -6.49
C THR A 38 13.28 -22.84 -7.19
N ALA A 39 14.22 -21.98 -7.60
CA ALA A 39 15.50 -22.39 -8.15
C ALA A 39 16.48 -22.91 -7.09
N GLY A 40 16.19 -22.73 -5.80
CA GLY A 40 17.09 -23.02 -4.69
C GLY A 40 18.27 -22.05 -4.59
N VAL A 41 18.09 -20.84 -5.13
CA VAL A 41 19.14 -19.82 -5.23
C VAL A 41 18.97 -18.81 -4.10
N PRO A 42 20.03 -18.51 -3.31
CA PRO A 42 19.98 -17.45 -2.32
C PRO A 42 19.68 -16.10 -3.00
N SER A 43 18.68 -15.37 -2.51
CA SER A 43 18.24 -14.10 -3.10
C SER A 43 19.31 -12.99 -3.11
N MET A 44 20.37 -13.14 -2.33
CA MET A 44 21.52 -12.23 -2.30
C MET A 44 22.59 -12.56 -3.35
N MET A 45 22.54 -13.75 -3.96
CA MET A 45 23.61 -14.24 -4.84
C MET A 45 23.59 -13.59 -6.22
N PHE A 46 22.41 -13.28 -6.74
CA PHE A 46 22.25 -12.58 -8.01
C PHE A 46 21.43 -11.32 -7.76
N GLN A 47 22.10 -10.16 -7.82
CA GLN A 47 21.44 -8.87 -7.75
C GLN A 47 20.98 -8.49 -9.16
N PRO A 48 19.68 -8.56 -9.46
CA PRO A 48 19.16 -8.08 -10.73
C PRO A 48 19.33 -6.55 -10.79
N ASP A 49 19.68 -6.04 -11.98
CA ASP A 49 19.73 -4.60 -12.20
C ASP A 49 18.36 -3.97 -11.92
N LEU A 50 18.38 -2.69 -11.53
CA LEU A 50 17.16 -1.94 -11.22
C LEU A 50 16.20 -1.89 -12.42
N TYR A 51 16.76 -1.78 -13.63
CA TYR A 51 16.00 -1.80 -14.88
C TYR A 51 15.34 -3.16 -15.13
N ASP A 52 16.08 -4.26 -15.01
CA ASP A 52 15.54 -5.61 -15.21
C ASP A 52 14.47 -5.97 -14.19
N THR A 53 14.65 -5.51 -12.95
CA THR A 53 13.65 -5.67 -11.88
C THR A 53 12.36 -4.92 -12.22
N MET A 54 12.45 -3.66 -12.66
CA MET A 54 11.28 -2.89 -13.08
C MET A 54 10.60 -3.51 -14.31
N LEU A 55 11.38 -3.99 -15.29
CA LEU A 55 10.87 -4.61 -16.51
C LEU A 55 10.12 -5.92 -16.21
N ALA A 56 10.63 -6.73 -15.27
CA ALA A 56 9.92 -7.92 -14.78
C ALA A 56 8.58 -7.54 -14.15
N GLY A 57 8.53 -6.46 -13.37
CA GLY A 57 7.31 -5.92 -12.79
C GLY A 57 6.28 -5.46 -13.84
N VAL A 58 6.74 -4.77 -14.88
CA VAL A 58 5.88 -4.25 -15.96
C VAL A 58 5.30 -5.36 -16.84
N ARG A 59 6.03 -6.47 -17.04
CA ARG A 59 5.62 -7.56 -17.94
C ARG A 59 4.61 -8.55 -17.34
N LEU A 60 4.36 -8.48 -16.03
CA LEU A 60 3.39 -9.34 -15.37
C LEU A 60 1.96 -8.98 -15.79
N GLN A 61 1.10 -9.99 -16.04
CA GLN A 61 -0.33 -9.80 -16.36
C GLN A 61 -1.12 -8.97 -15.32
N SER A 62 -0.51 -8.70 -14.16
CA SER A 62 -1.04 -7.86 -13.08
C SER A 62 -0.89 -6.35 -13.29
N VAL A 63 -0.45 -5.86 -14.47
CA VAL A 63 -0.38 -4.40 -14.76
C VAL A 63 -1.69 -3.67 -14.45
N TRP A 64 -2.83 -4.30 -14.70
CA TRP A 64 -4.14 -3.70 -14.39
C TRP A 64 -4.37 -3.53 -12.88
N ARG A 65 -3.79 -4.40 -12.05
CA ARG A 65 -3.85 -4.28 -10.59
C ARG A 65 -2.93 -3.16 -10.10
N THR A 66 -1.72 -3.03 -10.65
CA THR A 66 -0.82 -1.92 -10.30
C THR A 66 -1.42 -0.58 -10.72
N VAL A 67 -2.00 -0.48 -11.92
CA VAL A 67 -2.72 0.72 -12.39
C VAL A 67 -3.92 1.04 -11.49
N ALA A 68 -4.74 0.05 -11.13
CA ALA A 68 -5.87 0.26 -10.23
C ALA A 68 -5.43 0.76 -8.84
N VAL A 69 -4.35 0.20 -8.27
CA VAL A 69 -3.80 0.66 -6.99
C VAL A 69 -3.26 2.08 -7.09
N VAL A 70 -2.55 2.43 -8.16
CA VAL A 70 -2.07 3.81 -8.38
C VAL A 70 -3.23 4.79 -8.47
N ILE A 71 -4.29 4.45 -9.20
CA ILE A 71 -5.50 5.30 -9.31
C ILE A 71 -6.16 5.46 -7.95
N VAL A 72 -6.41 4.36 -7.23
CA VAL A 72 -7.07 4.40 -5.91
C VAL A 72 -6.27 5.20 -4.91
N VAL A 73 -4.95 5.01 -4.85
CA VAL A 73 -4.09 5.75 -3.90
C VAL A 73 -3.98 7.22 -4.29
N SER A 74 -3.88 7.55 -5.57
CA SER A 74 -3.86 8.95 -6.04
C SER A 74 -5.17 9.65 -5.72
N VAL A 75 -6.31 8.98 -5.95
CA VAL A 75 -7.64 9.50 -5.60
C VAL A 75 -7.80 9.64 -4.09
N LEU A 76 -7.34 8.66 -3.31
CA LEU A 76 -7.38 8.70 -1.84
C LEU A 76 -6.52 9.84 -1.29
N TYR A 77 -5.32 10.03 -1.85
CA TYR A 77 -4.41 11.11 -1.47
C TYR A 77 -5.03 12.49 -1.74
N LEU A 78 -5.58 12.68 -2.94
CA LEU A 78 -6.29 13.91 -3.30
C LEU A 78 -7.52 14.12 -2.41
N TRP A 79 -8.27 13.05 -2.10
CA TRP A 79 -9.43 13.13 -1.22
C TRP A 79 -9.05 13.50 0.22
N LEU A 80 -8.00 12.90 0.78
CA LEU A 80 -7.53 13.15 2.15
C LEU A 80 -6.93 14.53 2.34
N ASN A 81 -6.20 15.06 1.34
CA ASN A 81 -5.56 16.37 1.45
C ASN A 81 -6.45 17.53 1.04
N VAL A 82 -7.43 17.31 0.15
CA VAL A 82 -8.26 18.39 -0.39
C VAL A 82 -9.69 18.33 0.14
N VAL A 83 -10.38 17.19 -0.01
CA VAL A 83 -11.81 17.08 0.30
C VAL A 83 -12.06 16.89 1.80
N GLY A 84 -11.23 16.10 2.48
CA GLY A 84 -11.33 15.82 3.91
C GLY A 84 -11.27 17.09 4.78
N PRO A 85 -10.26 17.97 4.61
CA PRO A 85 -10.13 19.19 5.39
C PRO A 85 -11.28 20.18 5.14
N ASP A 86 -11.70 20.39 3.89
CA ASP A 86 -12.81 21.28 3.55
C ASP A 86 -14.15 20.78 4.11
N TRP A 87 -14.39 19.47 4.05
CA TRP A 87 -15.58 18.86 4.63
C TRP A 87 -15.58 18.92 6.17
N TRP A 88 -14.42 18.72 6.79
CA TRP A 88 -14.27 18.75 8.24
C TRP A 88 -14.40 20.17 8.81
N THR A 89 -13.77 21.16 8.17
CA THR A 89 -13.90 22.58 8.54
C THR A 89 -15.33 23.08 8.33
N GLY A 90 -16.00 22.65 7.26
CA GLY A 90 -17.43 22.87 7.02
C GLY A 90 -18.31 22.38 8.17
N ARG A 91 -18.12 21.14 8.65
CA ARG A 91 -18.87 20.59 9.80
C ARG A 91 -18.58 21.31 11.11
N HIS A 92 -17.32 21.65 11.38
CA HIS A 92 -16.95 22.37 12.61
C HIS A 92 -17.59 23.77 12.65
N SER A 93 -17.66 24.46 11.52
CA SER A 93 -18.30 25.78 11.41
C SER A 93 -19.82 25.72 11.65
N VAL A 94 -20.49 24.66 11.18
CA VAL A 94 -21.94 24.47 11.37
C VAL A 94 -22.26 24.07 12.82
N ALA A 95 -21.46 23.18 13.41
CA ALA A 95 -21.63 22.75 14.79
C ALA A 95 -21.40 23.91 15.79
N THR A 96 -20.40 24.75 15.54
CA THR A 96 -20.14 25.94 16.36
C THR A 96 -21.25 26.99 16.23
N ARG A 97 -21.76 27.25 15.01
CA ARG A 97 -22.91 28.14 14.79
C ARG A 97 -24.20 27.64 15.48
N ARG A 98 -24.46 26.34 15.48
CA ARG A 98 -25.63 25.75 16.16
C ARG A 98 -25.54 25.94 17.68
N ARG A 99 -24.37 25.69 18.28
CA ARG A 99 -24.16 25.92 19.73
C ARG A 99 -24.31 27.39 20.12
N GLN A 100 -23.75 28.31 19.33
CA GLN A 100 -23.92 29.75 19.56
C GLN A 100 -25.39 30.19 19.49
N ARG A 101 -26.19 29.60 18.59
CA ARG A 101 -27.64 29.86 18.53
C ARG A 101 -28.38 29.31 19.75
N GLN A 102 -28.04 28.10 20.21
CA GLN A 102 -28.66 27.50 21.39
C GLN A 102 -28.36 28.32 22.66
N ASP A 103 -27.09 28.68 22.88
CA ASP A 103 -26.70 29.53 24.02
C ASP A 103 -27.41 30.89 23.99
N GLY A 104 -27.59 31.48 22.81
CA GLY A 104 -28.35 32.72 22.62
C GLY A 104 -29.85 32.58 22.92
N CYS A 105 -30.47 31.47 22.52
CA CYS A 105 -31.86 31.16 22.81
C CYS A 105 -32.09 30.92 24.31
N ASP A 106 -31.18 30.24 25.00
CA ASP A 106 -31.28 29.97 26.43
C ASP A 106 -31.17 31.26 27.26
N GLN A 107 -30.28 32.18 26.85
CA GLN A 107 -30.19 33.52 27.46
C GLN A 107 -31.48 34.35 27.26
N LEU A 108 -32.13 34.23 26.10
CA LEU A 108 -33.43 34.86 25.84
C LEU A 108 -34.55 34.24 26.70
N GLY A 109 -34.53 32.92 26.87
CA GLY A 109 -35.46 32.18 27.73
C GLY A 109 -35.35 32.58 29.21
N LEU A 110 -34.12 32.62 29.74
CA LEU A 110 -33.82 33.08 31.10
C LEU A 110 -34.28 34.53 31.33
N ARG A 111 -34.02 35.44 30.38
CA ARG A 111 -34.50 36.82 30.46
C ARG A 111 -36.02 36.93 30.50
N ARG A 112 -36.74 36.13 29.70
CA ARG A 112 -38.21 36.11 29.73
C ARG A 112 -38.75 35.62 31.08
N ARG A 113 -38.11 34.59 31.67
CA ARG A 113 -38.48 34.07 32.99
C ARG A 113 -38.28 35.11 34.09
N TYR A 114 -37.11 35.74 34.15
CA TYR A 114 -36.82 36.77 35.15
C TYR A 114 -37.66 38.04 34.96
N ALA A 115 -37.94 38.45 33.72
CA ALA A 115 -38.83 39.57 33.45
C ALA A 115 -40.27 39.29 33.90
N ARG A 116 -40.77 38.06 33.69
CA ARG A 116 -42.09 37.65 34.20
C ARG A 116 -42.11 37.61 35.72
N ALA A 117 -41.11 37.00 36.35
CA ALA A 117 -41.00 36.94 37.81
C ALA A 117 -40.97 38.34 38.44
N ALA A 118 -40.17 39.27 37.88
CA ALA A 118 -40.12 40.65 38.33
C ALA A 118 -41.47 41.38 38.16
N ARG A 119 -42.17 41.18 37.04
CA ARG A 119 -43.50 41.77 36.82
C ARG A 119 -44.53 41.25 37.82
N TRP A 120 -44.55 39.94 38.05
CA TRP A 120 -45.44 39.32 39.03
C TRP A 120 -45.16 39.84 40.45
N ALA A 121 -43.89 39.90 40.86
CA ALA A 121 -43.49 40.42 42.18
C ALA A 121 -43.78 41.92 42.36
N SER A 122 -43.79 42.70 41.28
CA SER A 122 -44.10 44.14 41.31
C SER A 122 -45.60 44.48 41.27
N LYS A 123 -46.48 43.49 41.09
CA LYS A 123 -47.91 43.73 40.90
C LYS A 123 -48.54 44.15 42.23
N GLY A 124 -49.11 45.35 42.27
CA GLY A 124 -49.75 45.91 43.46
C GLY A 124 -48.81 46.63 44.43
N VAL A 125 -47.51 46.73 44.11
CA VAL A 125 -46.53 47.45 44.92
C VAL A 125 -46.35 48.88 44.37
N PRO A 126 -46.39 49.94 45.23
CA PRO A 126 -46.09 51.31 44.82
C PRO A 126 -44.67 51.44 44.24
N ALA A 127 -44.50 52.33 43.27
CA ALA A 127 -43.26 52.42 42.51
C ALA A 127 -42.01 52.74 43.37
N GLU A 128 -42.23 53.40 44.50
CA GLU A 128 -41.20 53.78 45.48
C GLU A 128 -40.55 52.60 46.19
N HIS A 129 -41.20 51.42 46.21
CA HIS A 129 -40.69 50.22 46.88
C HIS A 129 -40.14 49.16 45.91
N TYR A 130 -40.07 49.50 44.62
CA TYR A 130 -39.56 48.60 43.59
C TYR A 130 -38.09 48.24 43.73
N ASP A 131 -37.30 49.03 44.45
CA ASP A 131 -35.88 48.77 44.69
C ASP A 131 -35.65 47.69 45.76
N ALA A 132 -36.63 47.43 46.63
CA ALA A 132 -36.57 46.34 47.61
C ALA A 132 -36.89 44.95 47.01
N ILE A 133 -37.42 44.88 45.78
CA ILE A 133 -37.83 43.63 45.13
C ILE A 133 -36.61 42.91 44.53
N ILE A 134 -36.25 41.77 45.12
CA ILE A 134 -35.09 40.95 44.74
C ILE A 134 -35.19 40.43 43.30
N GLU A 135 -36.38 40.08 42.82
CA GLU A 135 -36.59 39.61 41.44
C GLU A 135 -36.29 40.71 40.42
N ARG A 136 -36.55 41.97 40.77
CA ARG A 136 -36.33 43.13 39.90
C ARG A 136 -34.85 43.53 39.87
N SER A 137 -34.11 43.36 40.97
CA SER A 137 -32.66 43.53 40.97
C SER A 137 -31.98 42.45 40.11
N ARG A 138 -32.40 41.19 40.22
CA ARG A 138 -31.94 40.09 39.34
C ARG A 138 -32.21 40.34 37.87
N TRP A 139 -33.36 40.92 37.52
CA TRP A 139 -33.65 41.32 36.14
C TRP A 139 -32.81 42.52 35.68
N ARG A 140 -32.55 43.51 36.56
CA ARG A 140 -31.70 44.68 36.27
C ARG A 140 -30.24 44.32 36.00
N VAL A 141 -29.68 43.35 36.73
CA VAL A 141 -28.29 42.87 36.54
C VAL A 141 -28.05 42.33 35.12
N LEU A 142 -29.10 41.88 34.43
CA LEU A 142 -29.01 41.43 33.04
C LEU A 142 -28.84 42.57 32.02
N GLY A 143 -28.98 43.85 32.42
CA GLY A 143 -28.70 45.05 31.62
C GLY A 143 -29.73 45.39 30.52
N ARG A 144 -29.71 46.63 30.00
CA ARG A 144 -30.53 47.06 28.86
C ARG A 144 -30.17 46.26 27.59
N ARG A 145 -31.17 45.96 26.74
CA ARG A 145 -30.97 45.30 25.43
C ARG A 145 -29.89 46.08 24.65
N GLY A 146 -28.74 45.46 24.42
CA GLY A 146 -27.65 46.07 23.63
C GLY A 146 -26.27 45.99 24.27
N VAL A 147 -26.15 45.84 25.59
CA VAL A 147 -24.82 45.77 26.27
C VAL A 147 -24.29 44.32 26.32
N CYS A 148 -24.47 43.55 25.26
CA CYS A 148 -23.83 42.23 25.11
C CYS A 148 -22.40 42.38 24.56
N ARG A 149 -21.57 43.20 25.21
CA ARG A 149 -20.12 43.18 25.01
C ARG A 149 -19.31 42.94 26.27
N MET A 150 -19.89 43.02 27.47
CA MET A 150 -19.09 42.89 28.71
C MET A 150 -19.10 41.50 29.36
N ALA A 151 -19.96 40.57 28.97
CA ALA A 151 -19.84 39.16 29.36
C ALA A 151 -18.81 38.37 28.51
N ARG A 152 -17.96 39.05 27.73
CA ARG A 152 -16.82 38.43 27.03
C ARG A 152 -15.56 38.33 27.90
N ASN A 153 -15.47 39.12 28.98
CA ASN A 153 -14.22 39.30 29.73
C ASN A 153 -14.22 38.67 31.12
N ALA A 154 -15.24 37.87 31.48
CA ALA A 154 -15.04 36.89 32.53
C ALA A 154 -13.98 35.92 32.00
N ARG A 155 -12.74 36.14 32.45
CA ARG A 155 -11.57 35.29 32.24
C ARG A 155 -12.09 33.86 32.26
N ARG A 156 -12.07 33.18 31.10
CA ARG A 156 -12.36 31.76 31.01
C ARG A 156 -11.44 31.09 32.02
N THR A 157 -11.93 30.85 33.23
CA THR A 157 -11.41 29.81 34.09
C THR A 157 -11.57 28.58 33.22
N ARG A 158 -10.46 28.13 32.64
CA ARG A 158 -10.37 26.85 31.93
C ARG A 158 -10.90 25.84 32.93
N SER A 159 -12.18 25.50 32.84
CA SER A 159 -12.68 24.30 33.47
C SER A 159 -11.88 23.19 32.82
N ALA A 160 -11.01 22.60 33.62
CA ALA A 160 -10.20 21.48 33.22
C ALA A 160 -11.16 20.37 32.79
N LYS A 161 -11.25 20.16 31.46
CA LYS A 161 -11.39 18.88 30.75
C LYS A 161 -11.57 19.17 29.25
N PRO A 162 -10.90 18.41 28.37
CA PRO A 162 -11.40 17.04 28.26
C PRO A 162 -10.34 15.95 28.05
N PRO A 163 -10.62 14.71 28.52
CA PRO A 163 -9.99 13.51 27.99
C PRO A 163 -10.32 13.26 26.50
N ARG A 164 -11.08 14.15 25.84
CA ARG A 164 -11.53 14.05 24.44
C ARG A 164 -10.44 14.34 23.41
N LEU A 165 -9.42 15.14 23.72
CA LEU A 165 -8.36 15.43 22.75
C LEU A 165 -7.38 14.27 22.65
N ILE A 166 -7.05 13.64 23.78
CA ILE A 166 -6.22 12.43 23.84
C ILE A 166 -6.97 11.25 23.24
N THR A 167 -8.24 11.03 23.62
CA THR A 167 -9.02 9.93 23.00
C THR A 167 -9.26 10.14 21.51
N LEU A 168 -9.49 11.37 21.04
CA LEU A 168 -9.64 11.64 19.60
C LEU A 168 -8.31 11.50 18.86
N ALA A 169 -7.19 11.93 19.45
CA ALA A 169 -5.86 11.67 18.91
C ALA A 169 -5.56 10.16 18.84
N VAL A 170 -5.87 9.39 19.88
CA VAL A 170 -5.68 7.93 19.93
C VAL A 170 -6.59 7.21 18.92
N ILE A 171 -7.84 7.65 18.77
CA ILE A 171 -8.76 7.10 17.75
C ILE A 171 -8.25 7.44 16.35
N LEU A 172 -7.75 8.66 16.13
CA LEU A 172 -7.21 9.08 14.85
C LEU A 172 -5.95 8.28 14.51
N THR A 173 -4.98 8.21 15.41
CA THR A 173 -3.75 7.43 15.20
C THR A 173 -4.06 5.94 15.02
N GLY A 174 -4.94 5.37 15.85
CA GLY A 174 -5.38 3.99 15.73
C GLY A 174 -6.06 3.70 14.39
N SER A 175 -6.92 4.62 13.92
CA SER A 175 -7.58 4.49 12.62
C SER A 175 -6.60 4.58 11.45
N VAL A 176 -5.62 5.49 11.50
CA VAL A 176 -4.58 5.63 10.48
C VAL A 176 -3.70 4.38 10.44
N THR A 177 -3.28 3.86 11.59
CA THR A 177 -2.49 2.62 11.65
C THR A 177 -3.26 1.42 11.12
N LEU A 178 -4.56 1.32 11.41
CA LEU A 178 -5.39 0.20 10.96
C LEU A 178 -5.66 0.27 9.45
N ILE A 179 -5.87 1.47 8.91
CA ILE A 179 -5.98 1.70 7.47
C ILE A 179 -4.65 1.37 6.79
N ALA A 180 -3.52 1.85 7.32
CA ALA A 180 -2.20 1.58 6.76
C ALA A 180 -1.89 0.07 6.78
N ALA A 181 -2.19 -0.62 7.88
CA ALA A 181 -2.06 -2.06 7.98
C ALA A 181 -2.96 -2.80 6.97
N GLY A 182 -4.22 -2.37 6.81
CA GLY A 182 -5.15 -2.94 5.83
C GLY A 182 -4.71 -2.73 4.39
N VAL A 183 -4.19 -1.54 4.06
CA VAL A 183 -3.62 -1.26 2.73
C VAL A 183 -2.38 -2.10 2.49
N TYR A 184 -1.52 -2.25 3.49
CA TYR A 184 -0.31 -3.09 3.41
C TYR A 184 -0.64 -4.58 3.21
N THR A 185 -1.60 -5.13 3.95
CA THR A 185 -2.02 -6.53 3.76
C THR A 185 -2.68 -6.76 2.41
N LEU A 186 -3.49 -5.81 1.94
CA LEU A 186 -4.09 -5.86 0.62
C LEU A 186 -3.03 -5.77 -0.48
N PHE A 187 -2.01 -4.93 -0.28
CA PHE A 187 -0.85 -4.85 -1.18
C PHE A 187 -0.08 -6.18 -1.25
N LEU A 188 0.20 -6.81 -0.12
CA LEU A 188 0.86 -8.12 -0.08
C LEU A 188 0.03 -9.18 -0.84
N THR A 189 -1.22 -9.34 -0.45
CA THR A 189 -2.08 -10.44 -0.95
C THR A 189 -2.54 -10.25 -2.40
N MET A 190 -2.74 -9.02 -2.87
CA MET A 190 -3.27 -8.76 -4.21
C MET A 190 -2.19 -8.54 -5.27
N LEU A 191 -0.98 -8.15 -4.87
CA LEU A 191 0.12 -7.80 -5.78
C LEU A 191 1.36 -8.65 -5.57
N LEU A 192 1.91 -8.69 -4.35
CA LEU A 192 3.20 -9.34 -4.12
C LEU A 192 3.11 -10.86 -4.12
N ASP A 193 2.12 -11.45 -3.45
CA ASP A 193 1.93 -12.90 -3.41
C ASP A 193 1.66 -13.48 -4.81
N PRO A 194 0.76 -12.91 -5.64
CA PRO A 194 0.57 -13.38 -7.01
C PRO A 194 1.85 -13.27 -7.85
N ALA A 195 2.57 -12.14 -7.76
CA ALA A 195 3.82 -11.96 -8.49
C ALA A 195 4.86 -13.03 -8.10
N LYS A 196 4.97 -13.33 -6.81
CA LYS A 196 5.84 -14.40 -6.29
C LYS A 196 5.44 -15.76 -6.86
N THR A 197 4.15 -16.07 -6.89
CA THR A 197 3.66 -17.35 -7.46
C THR A 197 3.90 -17.44 -8.96
N ASP A 198 3.82 -16.32 -9.69
CA ASP A 198 4.10 -16.26 -11.13
C ASP A 198 5.60 -16.48 -11.40
N GLY A 199 6.47 -15.93 -10.56
CA GLY A 199 7.93 -16.16 -10.62
C GLY A 199 8.30 -17.60 -10.36
N ALA A 200 7.74 -18.18 -9.29
CA ALA A 200 7.87 -19.60 -8.96
C ALA A 200 7.42 -20.50 -10.13
N ARG A 201 6.30 -20.15 -10.75
CA ARG A 201 5.75 -20.90 -11.88
C ARG A 201 6.61 -20.75 -13.14
N ALA A 202 7.18 -19.58 -13.39
CA ALA A 202 8.05 -19.35 -14.54
C ALA A 202 9.31 -20.22 -14.48
N PHE A 203 9.94 -20.33 -13.31
CA PHE A 203 11.04 -21.27 -13.11
C PHE A 203 10.58 -22.72 -13.28
N ALA A 204 9.46 -23.10 -12.66
CA ALA A 204 8.94 -24.47 -12.76
C ALA A 204 8.68 -24.90 -14.21
N LYS A 205 8.19 -24.00 -15.07
CA LYS A 205 8.02 -24.27 -16.52
C LYS A 205 9.35 -24.60 -17.19
N VAL A 206 10.37 -23.75 -17.01
CA VAL A 206 11.72 -23.98 -17.57
C VAL A 206 12.32 -25.27 -17.01
N TYR A 207 12.20 -25.52 -15.71
CA TYR A 207 12.67 -26.73 -15.05
C TYR A 207 11.99 -27.99 -15.61
N THR A 208 10.67 -27.99 -15.79
CA THR A 208 9.92 -29.11 -16.38
C THR A 208 10.28 -29.34 -17.85
N ALA A 209 10.63 -28.28 -18.59
CA ALA A 209 11.05 -28.40 -19.99
C ALA A 209 12.39 -29.13 -20.13
N VAL A 210 13.29 -29.00 -19.14
CA VAL A 210 14.59 -29.69 -19.15
C VAL A 210 14.50 -31.07 -18.49
N THR A 211 13.93 -31.16 -17.28
CA THR A 211 13.95 -32.39 -16.47
C THR A 211 12.73 -33.29 -16.68
N GLY A 212 11.60 -32.74 -17.13
CA GLY A 212 10.32 -33.44 -17.17
C GLY A 212 9.61 -33.56 -15.83
N HIS A 213 10.17 -32.98 -14.76
CA HIS A 213 9.66 -33.07 -13.39
C HIS A 213 9.39 -31.67 -12.81
N ILE A 214 8.65 -31.61 -11.71
CA ILE A 214 8.40 -30.37 -10.96
C ILE A 214 9.51 -30.21 -9.92
N PRO A 215 10.08 -28.99 -9.74
CA PRO A 215 11.10 -28.79 -8.71
C PRO A 215 10.47 -28.95 -7.32
N TYR A 216 11.20 -29.58 -6.40
CA TYR A 216 10.72 -29.89 -5.04
C TYR A 216 10.29 -28.65 -4.25
N GLN A 217 10.94 -27.51 -4.51
CA GLN A 217 10.68 -26.22 -3.89
C GLN A 217 9.39 -25.55 -4.39
N TYR A 218 8.74 -26.11 -5.43
CA TYR A 218 7.50 -25.55 -5.94
C TYR A 218 6.30 -25.95 -5.05
N PRO A 219 5.47 -24.99 -4.60
CA PRO A 219 4.47 -25.24 -3.55
C PRO A 219 3.26 -26.09 -3.99
N ALA A 220 3.15 -26.51 -5.26
CA ALA A 220 2.02 -27.31 -5.72
C ALA A 220 2.28 -28.80 -5.55
N THR A 221 1.33 -29.49 -4.92
CA THR A 221 1.41 -30.92 -4.60
C THR A 221 0.96 -31.83 -5.75
N VAL A 222 0.09 -31.35 -6.65
CA VAL A 222 -0.42 -32.13 -7.79
C VAL A 222 -0.64 -31.25 -9.02
N VAL A 223 0.00 -31.59 -10.13
CA VAL A 223 -0.23 -30.97 -11.44
C VAL A 223 -0.67 -32.06 -12.41
N SER A 224 -1.73 -31.82 -13.17
CA SER A 224 -2.21 -32.80 -14.16
C SER A 224 -1.17 -33.03 -15.26
N LYS A 225 -1.16 -34.23 -15.87
CA LYS A 225 -0.23 -34.54 -16.97
C LYS A 225 -0.34 -33.56 -18.13
N SER A 226 -1.56 -33.10 -18.46
CA SER A 226 -1.80 -32.10 -19.51
C SER A 226 -1.23 -30.73 -19.15
N ALA A 227 -1.40 -30.28 -17.90
CA ALA A 227 -0.81 -29.02 -17.45
C ALA A 227 0.72 -29.09 -17.44
N LEU A 228 1.29 -30.23 -17.06
CA LEU A 228 2.73 -30.45 -17.06
C LEU A 228 3.31 -30.45 -18.49
N GLN A 229 2.60 -31.02 -19.46
CA GLN A 229 2.99 -30.93 -20.88
C GLN A 229 2.93 -29.47 -21.38
N ASN A 230 1.87 -28.72 -21.06
CA ASN A 230 1.78 -27.31 -21.42
C ASN A 230 2.93 -26.49 -20.81
N TRP A 231 3.27 -26.75 -19.54
CA TRP A 231 4.40 -26.10 -18.88
C TRP A 231 5.73 -26.42 -19.54
N ALA A 232 5.94 -27.67 -19.95
CA ALA A 232 7.15 -28.05 -20.68
C ALA A 232 7.24 -27.34 -22.05
N CYS A 233 6.12 -27.13 -22.73
CA CYS A 233 6.08 -26.39 -24.00
C CYS A 233 6.37 -24.90 -23.82
N GLU A 234 5.75 -24.26 -22.83
CA GLU A 234 6.03 -22.86 -22.48
C GLU A 234 7.47 -22.68 -21.95
N GLY A 235 7.98 -23.66 -21.20
CA GLY A 235 9.37 -23.66 -20.75
C GLY A 235 10.35 -23.80 -21.92
N ARG A 236 10.04 -24.63 -22.93
CA ARG A 236 10.85 -24.75 -24.15
C ARG A 236 10.93 -23.43 -24.91
N SER A 237 9.83 -22.69 -25.03
CA SER A 237 9.87 -21.38 -25.69
C SER A 237 10.69 -20.37 -24.88
N ALA A 238 10.57 -20.36 -23.55
CA ALA A 238 11.41 -19.53 -22.68
C ALA A 238 12.91 -19.90 -22.78
N LEU A 239 13.25 -21.19 -22.85
CA LEU A 239 14.62 -21.71 -23.01
C LEU A 239 15.32 -21.21 -24.29
N SER A 240 14.58 -20.75 -25.30
CA SER A 240 15.18 -20.16 -26.51
C SER A 240 16.03 -18.92 -26.21
N GLN A 241 15.70 -18.20 -25.14
CA GLN A 241 16.41 -16.99 -24.70
C GLN A 241 17.69 -17.30 -23.92
N TYR A 242 17.87 -18.54 -23.48
CA TYR A 242 19.01 -18.97 -22.70
C TYR A 242 20.03 -19.70 -23.56
N ARG A 243 21.31 -19.56 -23.19
CA ARG A 243 22.43 -20.23 -23.84
C ARG A 243 22.64 -21.62 -23.23
N SER A 244 22.80 -22.63 -24.08
CA SER A 244 23.27 -23.96 -23.69
C SER A 244 24.80 -23.98 -23.69
N VAL A 245 25.39 -24.51 -22.63
CA VAL A 245 26.84 -24.60 -22.43
C VAL A 245 27.25 -26.05 -22.18
N LEU A 246 28.45 -26.38 -22.60
CA LEU A 246 29.03 -27.71 -22.40
C LEU A 246 30.06 -27.67 -21.27
N LEU A 247 29.78 -28.34 -20.16
CA LEU A 247 30.58 -28.25 -18.94
C LEU A 247 30.90 -29.64 -18.37
N ALA A 248 32.17 -29.89 -18.05
CA ALA A 248 32.56 -31.05 -17.26
C ALA A 248 32.46 -30.73 -15.77
N ASP A 249 32.12 -31.71 -14.95
CA ASP A 249 32.20 -31.59 -13.49
C ASP A 249 33.66 -31.29 -13.08
N PRO A 250 33.95 -30.17 -12.37
CA PRO A 250 35.32 -29.82 -12.04
C PRO A 250 35.86 -30.64 -10.86
N GLU A 251 34.97 -31.21 -10.04
CA GLU A 251 35.34 -31.99 -8.85
C GLU A 251 35.74 -33.42 -9.21
N VAL A 252 35.30 -33.90 -10.39
CA VAL A 252 35.58 -35.26 -10.86
C VAL A 252 36.51 -35.20 -12.09
N PRO A 253 37.82 -35.45 -11.92
CA PRO A 253 38.74 -35.50 -13.06
C PRO A 253 38.31 -36.62 -14.03
N GLY A 254 38.11 -36.27 -15.30
CA GLY A 254 37.60 -37.19 -16.33
C GLY A 254 36.07 -37.26 -16.43
N ALA A 255 35.35 -36.39 -15.73
CA ALA A 255 33.89 -36.31 -15.84
C ALA A 255 33.42 -36.10 -17.28
N GLN A 256 32.32 -36.78 -17.62
CA GLN A 256 31.64 -36.52 -18.87
C GLN A 256 31.14 -35.08 -18.91
N LYS A 257 31.29 -34.47 -20.07
CA LYS A 257 30.79 -33.12 -20.33
C LYS A 257 29.27 -33.18 -20.41
N GLU A 258 28.60 -32.46 -19.52
CA GLU A 258 27.16 -32.31 -19.51
C GLU A 258 26.74 -31.03 -20.23
N VAL A 259 25.58 -31.08 -20.88
CA VAL A 259 24.97 -29.90 -21.49
C VAL A 259 24.04 -29.26 -20.47
N LEU A 260 24.27 -27.99 -20.17
CA LEU A 260 23.52 -27.24 -19.17
C LEU A 260 23.04 -25.93 -19.77
N TYR A 261 21.87 -25.45 -19.37
CA TYR A 261 21.45 -24.08 -19.66
C TYR A 261 22.04 -23.13 -18.63
N LEU A 262 22.59 -22.01 -19.09
CA LEU A 262 22.97 -20.89 -18.23
C LEU A 262 21.74 -20.01 -18.00
N LEU A 263 21.18 -20.09 -16.80
CA LEU A 263 19.97 -19.33 -16.44
C LEU A 263 20.31 -17.93 -15.91
N GLN A 264 21.32 -17.83 -15.04
CA GLN A 264 21.76 -16.57 -14.46
C GLN A 264 23.24 -16.65 -14.07
N GLY A 265 23.91 -15.50 -14.03
CA GLY A 265 25.34 -15.41 -13.67
C GLY A 265 25.67 -14.08 -13.01
N PHE A 266 26.57 -14.10 -12.04
CA PHE A 266 27.18 -12.91 -11.45
C PHE A 266 28.64 -13.21 -11.09
N GLY A 267 29.55 -12.41 -11.63
CA GLY A 267 30.99 -12.68 -11.53
C GLY A 267 31.34 -14.06 -12.13
N SER A 268 31.92 -14.93 -11.31
CA SER A 268 32.29 -16.30 -11.67
C SER A 268 31.30 -17.36 -11.19
N THR A 269 30.13 -16.96 -10.68
CA THR A 269 29.10 -17.89 -10.18
C THR A 269 27.88 -17.90 -11.11
N PHE A 270 27.38 -19.09 -11.43
CA PHE A 270 26.31 -19.30 -12.39
C PHE A 270 25.26 -20.29 -11.86
N VAL A 271 23.99 -20.01 -12.18
CA VAL A 271 22.88 -20.95 -12.06
C VAL A 271 22.77 -21.72 -13.36
N LEU A 272 22.97 -23.03 -13.26
CA LEU A 272 22.95 -23.95 -14.38
C LEU A 272 21.75 -24.89 -14.25
N LEU A 273 21.14 -25.28 -15.38
CA LEU A 273 20.04 -26.23 -15.42
C LEU A 273 20.33 -27.35 -16.42
N GLY A 274 20.40 -28.57 -15.92
CA GLY A 274 20.59 -29.79 -16.71
C GLY A 274 19.46 -30.78 -16.54
N GLU A 275 19.58 -31.93 -17.21
CA GLU A 275 18.61 -33.03 -17.09
C GLU A 275 18.48 -33.54 -15.64
N LYS A 276 19.55 -33.43 -14.86
CA LYS A 276 19.59 -33.82 -13.44
C LYS A 276 19.00 -32.78 -12.48
N GLY A 277 18.69 -31.57 -12.95
CA GLY A 277 18.17 -30.48 -12.12
C GLY A 277 19.01 -29.20 -12.19
N SER A 278 18.73 -28.27 -11.27
CA SER A 278 19.46 -27.00 -11.15
C SER A 278 20.67 -27.15 -10.23
N VAL A 279 21.80 -26.54 -10.61
CA VAL A 279 23.04 -26.53 -9.84
C VAL A 279 23.63 -25.12 -9.89
N ILE A 280 24.11 -24.65 -8.74
CA ILE A 280 24.90 -23.42 -8.66
C ILE A 280 26.37 -23.81 -8.75
N ARG A 281 27.10 -23.18 -9.66
CA ARG A 281 28.51 -23.46 -9.88
C ARG A 281 29.32 -22.17 -9.85
N SER A 282 30.37 -22.15 -9.03
CA SER A 282 31.39 -21.09 -9.04
C SER A 282 32.65 -21.58 -9.74
N PHE A 283 33.25 -20.71 -10.54
CA PHE A 283 34.56 -20.92 -11.16
C PHE A 283 35.70 -20.20 -10.41
N GLY A 284 35.41 -19.59 -9.25
CA GLY A 284 36.39 -18.87 -8.44
C GLY A 284 37.05 -17.71 -9.21
N ASP A 285 38.35 -17.54 -9.03
CA ASP A 285 39.13 -16.51 -9.74
C ASP A 285 39.74 -17.01 -11.06
N ALA A 286 39.47 -18.26 -11.42
CA ALA A 286 40.01 -18.86 -12.63
C ALA A 286 39.25 -18.34 -13.87
N PRO A 287 39.96 -18.10 -15.00
CA PRO A 287 39.29 -17.80 -16.26
C PRO A 287 38.44 -19.00 -16.66
N PHE A 288 37.14 -18.76 -16.85
CA PHE A 288 36.20 -19.78 -17.32
C PHE A 288 35.90 -19.59 -18.81
N ASN A 289 35.74 -20.71 -19.53
CA ASN A 289 35.26 -20.72 -20.90
C ASN A 289 33.93 -21.49 -20.95
N LEU A 290 32.89 -20.81 -21.44
CA LEU A 290 31.53 -21.34 -21.56
C LEU A 290 31.20 -21.51 -23.04
N PRO A 291 31.74 -22.54 -23.71
CA PRO A 291 31.47 -22.78 -25.12
C PRO A 291 29.99 -23.13 -25.30
N GLU A 292 29.38 -22.52 -26.32
CA GLU A 292 28.00 -22.83 -26.67
C GLU A 292 27.89 -24.25 -27.18
N SER A 293 26.92 -24.98 -26.62
CA SER A 293 26.58 -26.30 -27.11
C SER A 293 25.50 -26.20 -28.18
N PRO A 294 25.66 -26.87 -29.34
CA PRO A 294 24.59 -26.98 -30.34
C PRO A 294 23.44 -27.87 -29.85
N ALA A 295 23.68 -28.69 -28.82
CA ALA A 295 22.67 -29.53 -28.20
C ALA A 295 21.93 -28.75 -27.11
N ARG A 296 20.63 -29.01 -27.00
CA ARG A 296 19.74 -28.43 -25.99
C ARG A 296 19.12 -29.55 -25.16
N PRO A 297 19.41 -29.63 -23.84
CA PRO A 297 18.86 -30.69 -22.99
C PRO A 297 17.36 -30.42 -22.80
N LEU A 298 16.53 -31.26 -23.42
CA LEU A 298 15.08 -31.13 -23.38
C LEU A 298 14.48 -32.47 -22.94
N SER A 299 13.50 -32.39 -22.06
CA SER A 299 12.73 -33.54 -21.62
C SER A 299 11.90 -34.13 -22.77
N ALA A 300 11.45 -35.37 -22.62
CA ALA A 300 10.56 -36.00 -23.60
C ALA A 300 9.27 -35.19 -23.84
N LEU A 301 8.79 -34.52 -22.79
CA LEU A 301 7.60 -33.67 -22.83
C LEU A 301 7.84 -32.42 -23.69
N ALA A 302 8.96 -31.74 -23.48
CA ALA A 302 9.33 -30.56 -24.26
C ALA A 302 9.66 -30.90 -25.74
N LYS A 303 10.21 -32.09 -25.99
CA LYS A 303 10.46 -32.60 -27.35
C LYS A 303 9.18 -32.87 -28.12
N ALA A 304 8.10 -33.26 -27.43
CA ALA A 304 6.79 -33.49 -28.02
C ALA A 304 6.02 -32.21 -28.38
N CYS A 305 6.50 -31.04 -27.95
CA CYS A 305 5.92 -29.75 -28.30
C CYS A 305 6.26 -29.39 -29.75
N LYS A 306 5.27 -28.88 -30.50
CA LYS A 306 5.45 -28.37 -31.86
C LYS A 306 6.10 -27.00 -31.83
#